data_AF-A0A9D5MI88-F1
#
_entry.id   AF-A0A9D5MI88-F1
#
_cell.length_a   1.000
_cell.length_b   1.000
_cell.length_c   1.000
_cell.angle_alpha   90.00
_cell.angle_beta   90.00
_cell.angle_gamma   90.00
#
_symmetry.space_group_name_H-M   'P 1'
#
loop_
_entity.id
_entity.type
_entity.pdbx_description
1 polymer ?
#
loop_
_entity_poly.entity_id
_entity_poly.type
_entity_poly.pdbx_seq_one_letter_code
_entity_poly.pdbx_strand_id
1 'polypeptide(L)'
;MASYNRADTINSLAMAMGVKPVLDYKKNKYNTATGTIYCNGTQYSPELLSQAIAYFETMRSKARSSLASNSEMIVAYCEVAVSALKELQDKRVEEMGNTK
;
A
#
# COMPACT_ATOMS: atom_id res chain seq x y z
N MET A 1 1.89 -2.83 -30.80
CA MET A 1 2.63 -1.54 -30.84
C MET A 1 3.10 -1.25 -29.42
N ALA A 2 4.42 -1.29 -29.18
CA ALA A 2 4.98 -1.01 -27.86
C ALA A 2 4.73 0.47 -27.52
N SER A 3 3.94 0.74 -26.49
CA SER A 3 3.75 2.07 -25.92
C SER A 3 5.10 2.54 -25.35
N TYR A 4 5.81 3.37 -26.11
CA TYR A 4 7.06 3.97 -25.65
C TYR A 4 6.79 4.87 -24.44
N ASN A 5 7.09 4.36 -23.25
CA ASN A 5 6.96 5.11 -22.01
C ASN A 5 8.18 6.02 -21.85
N ARG A 6 8.04 7.26 -22.32
CA ARG A 6 9.07 8.32 -22.27
C ARG A 6 9.75 8.44 -20.89
N ALA A 7 9.03 8.17 -19.81
CA ALA A 7 9.56 8.23 -18.45
C ALA A 7 10.67 7.19 -18.22
N ASP A 8 10.52 5.97 -18.76
CA ASP A 8 11.49 4.89 -18.57
C ASP A 8 12.79 5.17 -19.34
N THR A 9 12.68 5.80 -20.53
CA THR A 9 13.84 6.22 -21.33
C THR A 9 14.60 7.36 -20.67
N ILE A 10 13.89 8.31 -20.05
CA ILE A 10 14.53 9.41 -19.33
C ILE A 10 15.21 8.89 -18.06
N ASN A 11 14.59 7.95 -17.35
CA ASN A 11 15.19 7.33 -16.16
C ASN A 11 16.42 6.47 -16.50
N SER A 12 16.39 5.69 -17.58
CA SER A 12 17.56 4.91 -18.01
C SER A 12 18.71 5.82 -18.44
N LEU A 13 18.42 6.94 -19.10
CA LEU A 13 19.41 7.95 -19.45
C LEU A 13 19.99 8.64 -18.20
N ALA A 14 19.15 9.03 -17.25
CA ALA A 14 19.58 9.65 -16.00
C ALA A 14 20.51 8.72 -15.20
N MET A 15 20.17 7.44 -15.12
CA MET A 15 21.03 6.42 -14.50
C MET A 15 22.38 6.29 -15.21
N ALA A 16 22.40 6.25 -16.56
CA ALA A 16 23.64 6.18 -17.34
C ALA A 16 24.52 7.43 -17.15
N MET A 17 23.93 8.57 -16.79
CA MET A 17 24.63 9.82 -16.47
C MET A 17 25.01 9.96 -15.00
N GLY A 18 24.79 8.93 -14.16
CA GLY A 18 25.10 8.97 -12.72
C GLY A 18 24.14 9.82 -11.89
N VAL A 19 23.02 10.26 -12.46
CA VAL A 19 21.97 11.00 -11.76
C VAL A 19 20.96 10.00 -11.19
N LYS A 20 20.63 10.13 -9.89
CA LYS A 20 19.60 9.29 -9.28
C LYS A 20 18.26 9.56 -9.98
N PRO A 21 17.57 8.53 -10.50
CA PRO A 21 16.30 8.73 -11.17
C PRO A 21 15.29 9.36 -10.22
N VAL A 22 14.50 10.28 -10.77
CA VAL A 22 13.36 10.85 -10.06
C VAL A 22 12.32 9.74 -9.99
N LEU A 23 12.28 9.04 -8.86
CA LEU A 23 11.20 8.12 -8.56
C LEU A 23 9.92 8.94 -8.58
N ASP A 24 9.13 8.80 -9.65
CA ASP A 24 7.80 9.37 -9.70
C ASP A 24 6.94 8.58 -8.71
N TYR A 25 6.95 9.02 -7.46
CA TYR A 25 6.18 8.48 -6.33
C TYR A 25 4.66 8.53 -6.59
N LYS A 26 4.23 9.20 -7.66
CA LYS A 26 2.84 9.13 -8.15
C LYS A 26 2.58 7.90 -9.03
N LYS A 27 3.60 7.30 -9.65
CA LYS A 27 3.49 6.10 -10.51
C LYS A 27 3.87 4.80 -9.80
N ASN A 28 4.91 4.80 -8.97
CA ASN A 28 5.33 3.60 -8.24
C ASN A 28 4.65 3.53 -6.87
N LYS A 29 3.43 2.97 -6.85
CA LYS A 29 2.69 2.67 -5.61
C LYS A 29 3.37 1.61 -4.75
N TYR A 30 4.32 0.87 -5.32
CA TYR A 30 4.97 -0.24 -4.65
C TYR A 30 6.46 -0.29 -5.03
N ASN A 31 7.30 -0.53 -4.03
CA ASN A 31 8.71 -0.85 -4.21
C ASN A 31 8.92 -2.34 -3.92
N THR A 32 9.13 -3.12 -4.96
CA THR A 32 9.35 -4.57 -4.92
C THR A 32 10.61 -4.96 -4.14
N ALA A 33 11.64 -4.10 -4.11
CA ALA A 33 12.89 -4.39 -3.42
C ALA A 33 12.78 -4.28 -1.90
N THR A 34 11.97 -3.34 -1.41
CA THR A 34 11.81 -3.08 0.04
C THR A 34 10.45 -3.53 0.59
N GLY A 35 9.55 -4.01 -0.28
CA GLY A 35 8.17 -4.32 0.08
C GLY A 35 7.34 -3.10 0.50
N THR A 36 7.85 -1.89 0.29
CA THR A 36 7.27 -0.65 0.78
C THR A 36 6.17 -0.17 -0.16
N ILE A 37 5.03 0.22 0.40
CA ILE A 37 3.90 0.78 -0.34
C ILE A 37 3.94 2.31 -0.23
N TYR A 38 3.80 3.01 -1.35
CA TYR A 38 3.69 4.46 -1.40
C TYR A 38 2.25 4.84 -1.73
N CYS A 39 1.54 5.41 -0.75
CA CYS A 39 0.17 5.89 -0.93
C CYS A 39 0.13 7.40 -0.67
N ASN A 40 -0.31 8.17 -1.66
CA ASN A 40 -0.45 9.64 -1.59
C ASN A 40 0.83 10.36 -1.08
N GLY A 41 2.01 9.94 -1.56
CA GLY A 41 3.30 10.48 -1.12
C GLY A 41 3.77 10.02 0.26
N THR A 42 2.99 9.19 0.97
CA THR A 42 3.36 8.61 2.27
C THR A 42 3.89 7.20 2.09
N GLN A 43 4.99 6.90 2.77
CA GLN A 43 5.63 5.60 2.77
C GLN A 43 5.04 4.70 3.87
N TYR A 44 4.61 3.49 3.50
CA TYR A 44 4.11 2.48 4.43
C TYR A 44 4.98 1.23 4.36
N SER A 45 5.58 0.85 5.48
CA SER A 45 6.31 -0.41 5.60
C SER A 45 5.33 -1.59 5.76
N PRO A 46 5.72 -2.81 5.34
CA PRO A 46 4.92 -4.02 5.56
C PRO A 46 4.56 -4.25 7.03
N GLU A 47 5.49 -3.93 7.93
CA GLU A 47 5.33 -4.08 9.37
C GLU A 47 4.27 -3.11 9.90
N LEU A 48 4.31 -1.85 9.48
CA LEU A 48 3.33 -0.85 9.87
C LEU A 48 1.92 -1.23 9.38
N LEU A 49 1.83 -1.76 8.16
CA LEU A 49 0.56 -2.23 7.59
C LEU A 49 -0.02 -3.40 8.40
N SER A 50 0.83 -4.36 8.78
CA SER A 50 0.45 -5.51 9.61
C SER A 50 0.01 -5.09 11.01
N GLN A 51 0.72 -4.13 11.63
CA GLN A 51 0.36 -3.56 12.92
C GLN A 51 -0.97 -2.80 12.86
N ALA A 52 -1.21 -2.05 11.79
CA ALA A 52 -2.48 -1.34 11.59
C ALA A 52 -3.67 -2.31 11.47
N ILE A 53 -3.52 -3.41 10.71
CA ILE A 53 -4.55 -4.45 10.60
C ILE A 53 -4.87 -5.02 11.99
N ALA A 54 -3.85 -5.42 12.75
CA ALA A 54 -4.03 -5.99 14.08
C ALA A 54 -4.72 -5.02 15.05
N TYR A 55 -4.39 -3.72 14.97
CA TYR A 55 -5.03 -2.68 15.76
C TYR A 55 -6.52 -2.58 15.46
N PHE A 56 -6.91 -2.48 14.19
CA PHE A 56 -8.31 -2.36 13.80
C PHE A 56 -9.12 -3.64 14.04
N GLU A 57 -8.51 -4.82 13.90
CA GLU A 57 -9.17 -6.09 14.26
C GLU A 57 -9.43 -6.19 15.78
N THR A 58 -8.48 -5.73 16.60
CA THR A 58 -8.64 -5.64 18.05
C THR A 58 -9.72 -4.63 18.42
N MET A 59 -9.73 -3.45 17.78
CA MET A 59 -10.73 -2.41 18.00
C MET A 59 -12.14 -2.89 17.60
N ARG A 60 -12.26 -3.60 16.48
CA ARG A 60 -13.51 -4.23 16.04
C ARG A 60 -14.01 -5.23 17.08
N SER A 61 -13.13 -6.08 17.59
CA SER A 61 -13.49 -7.09 18.60
C SER A 61 -13.96 -6.46 19.90
N LYS A 62 -13.31 -5.38 20.34
CA LYS A 62 -13.73 -4.59 21.51
C LYS A 62 -15.08 -3.90 21.29
N ALA A 63 -15.28 -3.31 20.12
CA ALA A 63 -16.54 -2.64 19.76
C ALA A 63 -17.69 -3.63 19.71
N ARG A 64 -17.49 -4.83 19.16
CA ARG A 64 -18.51 -5.88 19.07
C ARG A 64 -18.98 -6.40 20.44
N SER A 65 -18.10 -6.38 21.43
CA SER A 65 -18.42 -6.73 22.83
C SER A 65 -18.96 -5.54 23.65
N SER A 66 -19.07 -4.35 23.05
CA SER A 66 -19.54 -3.14 23.73
C SER A 66 -21.05 -2.99 23.59
N LEU A 67 -21.70 -2.61 24.70
CA LEU A 67 -23.13 -2.26 24.76
C LEU A 67 -23.39 -0.78 24.40
N ALA A 68 -22.35 -0.05 23.98
CA ALA A 68 -22.49 1.36 23.61
C ALA A 68 -23.32 1.51 22.32
N SER A 69 -24.14 2.55 22.24
CA SER A 69 -25.03 2.80 21.09
C SER A 69 -24.32 3.05 19.76
N ASN A 70 -23.03 3.40 19.80
CA ASN A 70 -22.19 3.61 18.63
C ASN A 70 -21.34 2.39 18.27
N SER A 71 -21.50 1.25 18.96
CA SER A 71 -20.68 0.05 18.76
C SER A 71 -20.79 -0.49 17.34
N GLU A 72 -22.00 -0.57 16.78
CA GLU A 72 -22.24 -1.05 15.41
C GLU A 72 -21.57 -0.16 14.36
N MET A 73 -21.63 1.16 14.55
CA MET A 73 -20.99 2.11 13.65
C MET A 73 -19.46 1.97 13.69
N ILE A 74 -18.88 1.79 14.88
CA ILE A 74 -17.45 1.56 15.05
C ILE A 74 -17.03 0.25 14.38
N VAL A 75 -17.82 -0.82 14.55
CA VAL A 75 -17.58 -2.11 13.88
C VAL A 75 -17.55 -1.92 12.37
N ALA A 76 -18.54 -1.22 11.79
CA ALA A 76 -18.60 -0.96 10.35
C ALA A 76 -17.36 -0.18 9.84
N TYR A 77 -16.92 0.86 10.56
CA TYR A 77 -15.72 1.61 10.19
C TYR A 77 -14.45 0.76 10.27
N CYS A 78 -14.32 -0.07 11.31
CA CYS A 78 -13.20 -1.00 11.41
C CYS A 78 -13.22 -2.04 10.28
N GLU A 79 -14.38 -2.51 9.83
CA GLU A 79 -14.49 -3.45 8.70
C GLU A 79 -14.04 -2.84 7.38
N VAL A 80 -14.42 -1.59 7.10
CA VAL A 80 -13.95 -0.87 5.91
C VAL A 80 -12.44 -0.69 5.97
N ALA A 81 -11.89 -0.27 7.12
CA ALA A 81 -10.46 -0.08 7.29
C ALA A 81 -9.68 -1.40 7.11
N VAL A 82 -10.11 -2.49 7.73
CA VAL A 82 -9.45 -3.80 7.61
C VAL A 82 -9.50 -4.32 6.18
N SER A 83 -10.65 -4.20 5.50
CA SER A 83 -10.79 -4.66 4.11
C SER A 83 -9.86 -3.89 3.17
N ALA A 84 -9.80 -2.56 3.30
CA ALA A 84 -8.90 -1.73 2.50
C ALA A 84 -7.42 -2.05 2.76
N LEU A 85 -7.03 -2.25 4.03
CA LEU A 85 -5.65 -2.59 4.38
C LEU A 85 -5.26 -3.99 3.88
N LYS A 86 -6.19 -4.96 3.90
CA LYS A 86 -5.95 -6.30 3.34
C LYS A 86 -5.84 -6.27 1.82
N GLU A 87 -6.69 -5.51 1.12
CA GLU A 87 -6.53 -5.32 -0.33
C GLU A 87 -5.19 -4.66 -0.70
N LEU A 88 -4.71 -3.73 0.12
CA LEU A 88 -3.37 -3.14 -0.02
C LEU A 88 -2.26 -4.18 0.15
N GLN A 89 -2.46 -5.15 1.04
CA GLN A 89 -1.53 -6.26 1.25
C GLN A 89 -1.58 -7.31 0.14
N ASP A 90 -2.76 -7.59 -0.42
CA ASP A 90 -2.96 -8.57 -1.49
C ASP A 90 -2.51 -8.05 -2.86
N LYS A 91 -2.74 -6.77 -3.16
CA LYS A 91 -2.14 -6.11 -4.35
C LYS A 91 -0.61 -6.18 -4.35
N ARG A 92 0.01 -6.21 -3.16
CA ARG A 92 1.45 -6.50 -3.03
C ARG A 92 1.80 -7.88 -3.59
N VAL A 93 0.96 -8.91 -3.39
CA VAL A 93 1.23 -10.28 -3.84
C VAL A 93 1.08 -10.41 -5.36
N GLU A 94 0.07 -9.76 -5.94
CA GLU A 94 -0.17 -9.80 -7.39
C GLU A 94 0.93 -9.10 -8.19
N GLU A 95 1.41 -7.93 -7.74
CA GLU A 95 2.51 -7.21 -8.41
C GLU A 95 3.86 -7.93 -8.28
N MET A 96 4.09 -8.72 -7.23
CA MET A 96 5.27 -9.59 -7.12
C MET A 96 5.17 -10.84 -8.02
N GLY A 97 3.96 -11.32 -8.30
CA GLY A 97 3.72 -12.52 -9.12
C GLY A 97 3.84 -12.30 -10.63
N ASN A 98 3.76 -11.06 -11.10
CA ASN A 98 3.73 -10.72 -12.53
C ASN A 98 5.11 -10.42 -13.14
N THR A 99 6.20 -10.78 -12.45
CA THR A 99 7.60 -10.61 -12.88
C THR A 99 8.21 -11.86 -13.54
N LYS A 100 7.40 -12.65 -14.27
CA LYS A 100 7.90 -13.77 -15.09
C LYS A 100 7.96 -13.41 -16.57
#